data_AF-A0A9D9H6Q6-F1
#
_entry.id   AF-A0A9D9H6Q6-F1
#
_cell.length_a   1.000
_cell.length_b   1.000
_cell.length_c   1.000
_cell.angle_alpha   90.00
_cell.angle_beta   90.00
_cell.angle_gamma   90.00
#
_symmetry.space_group_name_H-M   'P 1'
#
loop_
_entity.id
_entity.type
_entity.pdbx_description
1 polymer ?
#
loop_
_entity_poly.entity_id
_entity_poly.type
_entity_poly.pdbx_seq_one_letter_code
_entity_poly.pdbx_strand_id
1 'polypeptide(L)' 'AIYFLKDKGFTVNEETVARDAKGKIKVCYLNEEIGGFAIHLVK' A
#
# COMPACT_ATOMS: atom_id res chain seq x y z
N ALA A 1 -8.77 -2.49 1.59
CA ALA A 1 -7.65 -1.54 1.72
C ALA A 1 -7.03 -1.30 0.34
N ILE A 2 -6.30 -2.25 -0.24
CA ILE A 2 -5.70 -2.08 -1.59
C ILE A 2 -6.73 -1.77 -2.68
N TYR A 3 -7.89 -2.45 -2.67
CA TYR A 3 -8.92 -2.21 -3.69
C TYR A 3 -9.47 -0.77 -3.66
N PHE A 4 -9.56 -0.15 -2.47
CA PHE A 4 -10.01 1.23 -2.30
C PHE A 4 -8.95 2.24 -2.78
N LEU A 5 -7.67 1.92 -2.58
CA LEU A 5 -6.56 2.74 -3.04
C LEU A 5 -6.43 2.67 -4.56
N LYS A 6 -6.59 1.48 -5.14
CA LYS A 6 -6.59 1.25 -6.59
C LYS A 6 -7.73 1.99 -7.30
N ASP A 7 -8.92 2.02 -6.69
CA ASP A 7 -10.08 2.77 -7.18
C ASP A 7 -9.84 4.30 -7.13
N LYS A 8 -9.07 4.77 -6.15
CA LYS A 8 -8.61 6.16 -6.02
C LYS A 8 -7.44 6.52 -6.95
N GLY A 9 -7.00 5.60 -7.81
CA GLY A 9 -5.88 5.79 -8.73
C GLY A 9 -4.51 5.56 -8.10
N PHE A 10 -4.45 4.98 -6.90
CA PHE A 10 -3.20 4.67 -6.24
C PHE A 10 -2.71 3.25 -6.53
N THR A 11 -1.44 3.12 -6.88
CA THR A 11 -0.76 1.86 -7.18
C THR A 11 0.10 1.44 -6.00
N VAL A 12 -0.13 0.22 -5.51
CA VAL A 12 0.70 -0.35 -4.44
C VAL A 12 1.97 -0.91 -5.05
N ASN A 13 3.11 -0.60 -4.43
CA ASN A 13 4.37 -1.22 -4.78
C ASN A 13 4.40 -2.64 -4.22
N GLU A 14 4.07 -3.62 -5.06
CA GLU A 14 3.96 -5.03 -4.68
C GLU A 14 5.26 -5.63 -4.15
N GLU A 15 6.43 -5.08 -4.53
CA GLU A 15 7.73 -5.53 -4.05
C GLU A 15 7.95 -5.20 -2.57
N THR A 16 7.27 -4.14 -2.09
CA THR A 16 7.35 -3.70 -0.69
C THR A 16 6.23 -4.26 0.19
N VAL A 17 5.35 -5.09 -0.38
CA VAL A 17 4.21 -5.65 0.35
C VAL A 17 4.69 -6.70 1.34
N ALA A 18 4.75 -6.33 2.61
CA ALA A 18 4.92 -7.27 3.70
C ALA A 18 3.57 -7.89 4.06
N ARG A 19 3.50 -9.23 4.03
CA ARG A 19 2.32 -9.99 4.44
C ARG A 19 2.54 -10.62 5.80
N ASP A 20 1.48 -10.66 6.61
CA ASP A 20 1.47 -11.36 7.88
C ASP A 20 1.29 -12.88 7.67
N ALA A 21 1.46 -13.69 8.72
CA ALA A 21 1.41 -15.17 8.65
C ALA A 21 0.09 -15.73 8.10
N LYS A 22 -0.98 -14.91 8.11
CA LYS A 22 -2.31 -15.24 7.56
C LYS A 22 -2.50 -14.81 6.10
N GLY A 23 -1.45 -14.37 5.42
CA GLY A 23 -1.49 -13.92 4.02
C GLY A 23 -2.12 -12.54 3.81
N LYS A 24 -2.45 -11.82 4.89
CA LYS A 24 -2.97 -10.45 4.82
C LYS A 24 -1.82 -9.45 4.74
N ILE A 25 -2.03 -8.36 4.00
CA ILE A 25 -1.05 -7.29 3.87
C ILE A 25 -0.97 -6.53 5.18
N LYS A 26 0.24 -6.48 5.74
CA LYS A 26 0.60 -5.83 7.00
C LYS A 26 1.19 -4.45 6.75
N VAL A 27 2.07 -4.37 5.76
CA VAL A 27 2.73 -3.15 5.32
C VAL A 27 2.79 -3.14 3.80
N CYS A 28 2.55 -1.97 3.21
CA CYS A 28 2.84 -1.73 1.81
C CYS A 28 3.13 -0.25 1.55
N TYR A 29 4.01 0.00 0.59
CA TYR A 29 4.28 1.34 0.08
C TYR A 29 3.40 1.59 -1.14
N LEU A 30 3.02 2.84 -1.35
CA LEU A 30 2.36 3.30 -2.57
C LEU A 30 3.41 3.92 -3.49
N ASN A 31 3.26 3.72 -4.80
CA ASN A 31 4.16 4.31 -5.79
C ASN A 31 3.90 5.81 -5.96
N GLU A 32 2.68 6.28 -5.69
CA GLU A 32 2.37 7.71 -5.74
C GLU A 32 2.56 8.38 -4.39
N GLU A 33 3.04 9.63 -4.47
CA GLU A 33 3.18 10.52 -3.34
C GLU A 33 1.92 11.38 -3.20
N ILE A 34 1.36 11.47 -1.98
CA ILE A 34 0.28 12.42 -1.70
C ILE A 34 0.92 13.68 -1.13
N GLY A 35 0.92 14.76 -1.91
CA GLY A 35 1.42 16.06 -1.47
C GLY A 35 2.93 16.11 -1.15
N GLY A 36 3.73 15.23 -1.78
CA GLY A 36 5.18 15.14 -1.54
C GLY A 36 5.58 14.26 -0.35
N PHE A 37 4.65 13.43 0.15
CA PHE A 37 4.91 12.47 1.22
C PHE A 37 4.69 11.04 0.73
N ALA A 38 5.65 10.17 1.03
CA ALA A 38 5.52 8.73 0.88
C ALA A 38 4.51 8.20 1.92
N ILE A 39 3.47 7.51 1.44
CA ILE A 39 2.46 6.93 2.33
C ILE A 39 2.82 5.48 2.69
N HIS A 40 3.00 5.26 3.99
CA HIS A 40 3.08 3.92 4.58
C HIS A 40 1.73 3.51 5.12
N LEU A 41 1.14 2.48 4.51
CA LEU A 41 -0.06 1.86 5.07
C LEU A 41 0.37 0.69 5.95
N VAL A 42 0.12 0.88 7.24
CA VAL A 42 0.38 -0.12 8.29
C VAL A 42 -0.98 -0.55 8.86
N LYS A 43 -1.20 -1.84 9.01
CA LYS A 43 -2.35 -2.37 9.77
C LYS A 43 -1.92 -3.36 10.83
#